data_AF-A0A0F2Q7E2-F1
#
_entry.id   AF-A0A0F2Q7E2-F1
#
_cell.length_a   1.000
_cell.length_b   1.000
_cell.length_c   1.000
_cell.angle_alpha   90.00
_cell.angle_beta   90.00
_cell.angle_gamma   90.00
#
_symmetry.space_group_name_H-M   'P 1'
#
loop_
_entity.id
_entity.type
_entity.pdbx_description
1 polymer ?
#
loop_
_entity_poly.entity_id
_entity_poly.type
_entity_poly.pdbx_seq_one_letter_code
_entity_poly.pdbx_strand_id
1 'polypeptide(L)'
;MGKKIFICIFMLSTLFVFAACSKVIDNPQNSNKDNLTGVGNKIIKLNFIKVPDLMIINTPESISELEEVSQPANVIRTRIREKGEISDEDQRELDEIEKQVQELMLRRKIIADKNAISKLFKTISVLDAELIEHDKLPKPSQEMVFSYDLIDNADMGISGNEYEKYFRYFIVDRNKYLIIPIMSEDKKKMFWGRANISEDVFNQFKQLNQSGMIDKELMRKMLNIE
;
A
#
# COMPACT_ATOMS: atom_id res chain seq x y z
N MET A 1 -17.00 -22.40 31.50
CA MET A 1 -17.32 -21.22 30.67
C MET A 1 -16.05 -20.80 29.94
N GLY A 2 -15.82 -21.33 28.74
CA GLY A 2 -14.62 -21.01 27.96
C GLY A 2 -14.77 -19.65 27.29
N LYS A 3 -13.89 -18.70 27.60
CA LYS A 3 -13.80 -17.42 26.90
C LYS A 3 -13.31 -17.71 25.47
N LYS A 4 -14.17 -17.47 24.48
CA LYS A 4 -13.75 -17.38 23.07
C LYS A 4 -13.03 -16.03 22.93
N ILE A 5 -11.71 -16.05 22.79
CA ILE A 5 -10.93 -14.85 22.49
C ILE A 5 -10.99 -14.67 20.97
N PHE A 6 -11.61 -13.57 20.53
CA PHE A 6 -11.51 -13.06 19.17
C PHE A 6 -10.17 -12.35 19.06
N ILE A 7 -9.20 -12.98 18.39
CA ILE A 7 -7.91 -12.37 18.08
C ILE A 7 -8.03 -11.79 16.67
N CYS A 8 -8.19 -10.48 16.56
CA CYS A 8 -7.98 -9.72 15.32
C CYS A 8 -6.54 -9.18 15.35
N ILE A 9 -5.58 -9.99 14.89
CA ILE A 9 -4.18 -9.55 14.72
C ILE A 9 -3.88 -9.43 13.23
N PHE A 10 -3.38 -8.25 12.86
CA PHE A 10 -3.24 -7.78 11.48
C PHE A 10 -2.29 -8.67 10.66
N MET A 11 -2.76 -8.98 9.45
CA MET A 11 -2.07 -9.82 8.48
C MET A 11 -0.77 -9.19 7.99
N LEU A 12 0.27 -10.01 7.95
CA LEU A 12 1.39 -9.83 7.03
C LEU A 12 1.65 -11.18 6.38
N SER A 13 0.69 -11.63 5.58
CA SER A 13 0.81 -12.77 4.68
C SER A 13 -0.22 -12.66 3.55
N THR A 14 0.25 -12.90 2.32
CA THR A 14 -0.50 -13.14 1.06
C THR A 14 -1.24 -11.93 0.47
N LEU A 15 -0.84 -11.45 -0.73
CA LEU A 15 -1.37 -11.90 -2.04
C LEU A 15 -2.90 -12.01 -2.05
N PHE A 16 -3.56 -11.27 -2.98
CA PHE A 16 -5.01 -11.22 -3.29
C PHE A 16 -5.83 -10.34 -2.29
N VAL A 17 -6.71 -9.36 -2.61
CA VAL A 17 -7.76 -9.21 -3.66
C VAL A 17 -8.51 -7.84 -3.43
N PHE A 18 -8.72 -6.99 -4.47
CA PHE A 18 -9.72 -5.86 -4.68
C PHE A 18 -9.68 -4.56 -3.84
N ALA A 19 -10.19 -3.37 -4.23
CA ALA A 19 -10.32 -2.66 -5.53
C ALA A 19 -10.55 -1.13 -5.38
N ALA A 20 -9.83 -0.26 -6.08
CA ALA A 20 -10.27 1.12 -6.33
C ALA A 20 -11.25 1.15 -7.52
N CYS A 21 -12.38 1.87 -7.39
CA CYS A 21 -13.20 2.18 -8.55
C CYS A 21 -12.49 3.24 -9.38
N SER A 22 -11.97 2.89 -10.54
CA SER A 22 -11.63 3.84 -11.60
C SER A 22 -12.68 3.64 -12.69
N LYS A 23 -13.45 4.68 -13.02
CA LYS A 23 -14.25 4.64 -14.25
C LYS A 23 -13.27 4.65 -15.42
N VAL A 24 -13.18 3.54 -16.13
CA VAL A 24 -12.64 3.50 -17.49
C VAL A 24 -13.53 4.42 -18.31
N ILE A 25 -13.00 5.59 -18.70
CA ILE A 25 -13.65 6.42 -19.70
C ILE A 25 -13.10 5.93 -21.02
N ASP A 26 -13.89 5.13 -21.72
CA ASP A 26 -13.64 4.76 -23.10
C ASP A 26 -13.37 6.04 -23.91
N ASN A 27 -12.23 6.09 -24.59
CA ASN A 27 -12.01 7.12 -25.58
C ASN A 27 -13.05 6.88 -26.71
N PRO A 28 -13.95 7.84 -27.04
CA PRO A 28 -15.08 7.58 -27.92
C PRO A 28 -14.72 7.18 -29.35
N GLN A 29 -13.43 7.19 -29.71
CA GLN A 29 -12.94 6.74 -31.01
C GLN A 29 -12.68 5.23 -31.10
N ASN A 30 -12.91 4.44 -30.04
CA ASN A 30 -12.93 2.98 -30.14
C ASN A 30 -14.05 2.40 -29.28
N SER A 31 -15.25 2.38 -29.85
CA SER A 31 -16.40 1.67 -29.28
C SER A 31 -16.24 0.16 -29.46
N ASN A 32 -15.38 -0.45 -28.65
CA ASN A 32 -15.49 -1.87 -28.35
C ASN A 32 -15.51 -2.04 -26.85
N LYS A 33 -16.61 -2.62 -26.36
CA LYS A 33 -16.76 -3.19 -25.01
C LYS A 33 -15.78 -4.36 -24.86
N ASP A 34 -14.49 -4.07 -24.80
CA ASP A 34 -13.48 -5.07 -24.54
C ASP A 34 -13.22 -5.10 -23.05
N ASN A 35 -13.93 -6.04 -22.41
CA ASN A 35 -13.57 -6.66 -21.15
C ASN A 35 -12.04 -6.62 -20.94
N LEU A 36 -11.58 -6.26 -19.74
CA LEU A 36 -10.16 -6.19 -19.36
C LEU A 36 -9.45 -7.57 -19.33
N THR A 37 -9.78 -8.45 -20.28
CA THR A 37 -9.32 -9.84 -20.39
C THR A 37 -8.09 -10.02 -21.27
N GLY A 38 -7.61 -8.96 -21.95
CA GLY A 38 -6.44 -9.01 -22.83
C GLY A 38 -5.38 -7.99 -22.44
N VAL A 39 -4.21 -8.47 -22.01
CA VAL A 39 -3.01 -7.66 -21.76
C VAL A 39 -2.31 -7.44 -23.10
N GLY A 40 -2.81 -6.47 -23.84
CA GLY A 40 -1.99 -5.71 -24.79
C GLY A 40 -1.60 -4.38 -24.14
N ASN A 41 -0.76 -3.58 -24.80
CA ASN A 41 -0.31 -2.23 -24.38
C ASN A 41 -1.50 -1.26 -24.18
N LYS A 42 -2.32 -1.49 -23.14
CA LYS A 42 -3.47 -0.67 -22.80
C LYS A 42 -2.96 0.50 -21.96
N ILE A 43 -3.19 1.69 -22.48
CA ILE A 43 -2.95 2.95 -21.77
C ILE A 43 -4.24 3.34 -21.05
N ILE A 44 -4.15 3.68 -19.78
CA ILE A 44 -5.26 4.15 -18.96
C ILE A 44 -4.93 5.47 -18.29
N LYS A 45 -5.95 6.28 -17.98
CA LYS A 45 -5.79 7.47 -17.15
C LYS A 45 -5.87 7.12 -15.68
N LEU A 46 -4.91 7.60 -14.90
CA LEU A 46 -4.88 7.43 -13.45
C LEU A 46 -5.84 8.41 -12.77
N ASN A 47 -7.16 8.19 -12.86
CA ASN A 47 -8.11 9.11 -12.23
C ASN A 47 -8.41 8.72 -10.76
N PHE A 48 -8.01 9.57 -9.81
CA PHE A 48 -8.29 9.35 -8.38
C PHE A 48 -9.62 9.96 -8.00
N ILE A 49 -10.56 9.10 -7.56
CA ILE A 49 -11.88 9.55 -7.09
C ILE A 49 -11.78 10.23 -5.71
N LYS A 50 -10.78 9.85 -4.90
CA LYS A 50 -10.57 10.38 -3.56
C LYS A 50 -9.10 10.71 -3.33
N VAL A 51 -8.86 11.88 -2.75
CA VAL A 51 -7.53 12.30 -2.27
C VAL A 51 -7.41 11.88 -0.80
N PRO A 52 -6.32 11.22 -0.39
CA PRO A 52 -6.12 10.81 0.99
C PRO A 52 -5.87 12.01 1.90
N ASP A 53 -6.16 11.84 3.19
CA ASP A 53 -5.94 12.87 4.21
C ASP A 53 -4.49 12.86 4.73
N LEU A 54 -3.87 11.68 4.73
CA LEU A 54 -2.54 11.42 5.30
C LEU A 54 -1.75 10.49 4.38
N MET A 55 -0.43 10.54 4.47
CA MET A 55 0.46 9.55 3.86
C MET A 55 1.55 9.10 4.83
N ILE A 56 1.86 7.81 4.86
CA ILE A 56 3.02 7.25 5.55
C ILE A 56 4.12 7.04 4.52
N ILE A 57 5.33 7.46 4.83
CA ILE A 57 6.49 7.31 3.96
C ILE A 57 7.21 6.00 4.30
N ASN A 58 7.41 5.19 3.27
CA ASN A 58 8.22 3.98 3.33
C ASN A 58 9.46 4.17 2.46
N THR A 59 10.64 4.17 3.09
CA THR A 59 11.92 4.14 2.39
C THR A 59 12.38 2.68 2.23
N PRO A 60 13.30 2.40 1.28
CA PRO A 60 13.87 1.06 1.13
C PRO A 60 14.38 0.47 2.45
N GLU A 61 15.10 1.26 3.23
CA GLU A 61 15.66 0.84 4.52
C GLU A 61 14.55 0.44 5.50
N SER A 62 13.51 1.28 5.62
CA SER A 62 12.39 0.99 6.53
C SER A 62 11.54 -0.22 6.12
N ILE A 63 11.55 -0.59 4.83
CA ILE A 63 10.90 -1.81 4.34
C ILE A 63 11.78 -3.01 4.66
N SER A 64 13.08 -2.93 4.38
CA SER A 64 14.02 -4.01 4.70
C SER A 64 14.00 -4.35 6.20
N GLU A 65 14.05 -3.34 7.07
CA GLU A 65 13.96 -3.54 8.53
C GLU A 65 12.66 -4.24 8.95
N LEU A 66 11.51 -3.85 8.37
CA LEU A 66 10.24 -4.54 8.65
C LEU A 66 10.24 -5.98 8.15
N GLU A 67 10.77 -6.23 6.95
CA GLU A 67 10.83 -7.58 6.38
C GLU A 67 11.71 -8.50 7.25
N GLU A 68 12.87 -8.02 7.69
CA GLU A 68 13.78 -8.76 8.57
C GLU A 68 13.11 -9.15 9.91
N VAL A 69 12.48 -8.18 10.57
CA VAL A 69 11.77 -8.44 11.85
C VAL A 69 10.56 -9.36 11.68
N SER A 70 9.88 -9.30 10.53
CA SER A 70 8.65 -10.08 10.29
C SER A 70 8.92 -11.51 9.79
N GLN A 71 10.12 -11.83 9.32
CA GLN A 71 10.46 -13.15 8.78
C GLN A 71 10.18 -14.31 9.75
N PRO A 72 10.58 -14.25 11.03
CA PRO A 72 10.32 -15.33 11.99
C PRO A 72 8.83 -15.65 12.18
N ALA A 73 7.94 -14.65 12.09
CA ALA A 73 6.50 -14.86 12.23
C ALA A 73 5.93 -15.80 11.16
N ASN A 74 6.49 -15.77 9.93
CA ASN A 74 6.06 -16.68 8.86
C ASN A 74 6.46 -18.13 9.13
N VAL A 75 7.60 -18.35 9.78
CA VAL A 75 8.05 -19.69 10.20
C VAL A 75 7.11 -20.23 11.28
N ILE A 76 6.74 -19.41 12.26
CA ILE A 76 5.79 -19.79 13.32
C ILE A 76 4.42 -20.13 12.72
N ARG A 77 3.89 -19.28 11.84
CA ARG A 77 2.60 -19.52 11.17
C ARG A 77 2.59 -20.81 10.35
N THR A 78 3.69 -21.11 9.66
CA THR A 78 3.83 -22.36 8.91
C THR A 78 3.78 -23.56 9.86
N ARG A 79 4.51 -23.50 10.98
CA ARG A 79 4.44 -24.53 12.03
C ARG A 79 3.01 -24.71 12.58
N ILE A 80 2.30 -23.62 12.89
CA ILE A 80 0.90 -23.66 13.36
C ILE A 80 0.00 -24.31 12.32
N ARG A 81 0.16 -23.97 11.03
CA ARG A 81 -0.64 -24.54 9.94
C ARG A 81 -0.41 -26.04 9.78
N GLU A 82 0.82 -26.50 9.96
CA GLU A 82 1.17 -27.92 9.85
C GLU A 82 0.71 -28.74 11.07
N LYS A 83 0.78 -28.17 12.27
CA LYS A 83 0.48 -28.88 13.52
C LYS A 83 -0.96 -28.69 14.01
N GLY A 84 -1.66 -27.66 13.54
CA GLY A 84 -3.02 -27.32 13.95
C GLY A 84 -3.14 -26.74 15.36
N GLU A 85 -2.04 -26.52 16.06
CA GLU A 85 -1.98 -26.03 17.43
C GLU A 85 -0.92 -24.93 17.56
N ILE A 86 -1.18 -23.96 18.46
CA ILE A 86 -0.23 -22.92 18.85
C ILE A 86 0.28 -23.23 20.24
N SER A 87 1.61 -23.27 20.42
CA SER A 87 2.20 -23.43 21.75
C SER A 87 2.33 -22.07 22.47
N ASP A 88 2.47 -22.10 23.80
CA ASP A 88 2.76 -20.89 24.59
C ASP A 88 4.10 -20.24 24.21
N GLU A 89 5.04 -21.00 23.65
CA GLU A 89 6.29 -20.47 23.10
C GLU A 89 6.07 -19.74 21.78
N ASP A 90 5.31 -20.34 20.86
CA ASP A 90 4.95 -19.71 19.57
C ASP A 90 4.17 -18.41 19.79
N GLN A 91 3.23 -18.39 20.75
CA GLN A 91 2.48 -17.17 21.07
C GLN A 91 3.39 -16.06 21.61
N ARG A 92 4.33 -16.40 22.51
CA ARG A 92 5.27 -15.41 23.07
C ARG A 92 6.20 -14.83 22.00
N GLU A 93 6.71 -15.65 21.08
CA GLU A 93 7.51 -15.14 19.94
C GLU A 93 6.69 -14.20 19.06
N LEU A 94 5.44 -14.55 18.73
CA LEU A 94 4.57 -13.69 17.92
C LEU A 94 4.31 -12.34 18.59
N ASP A 95 4.04 -12.33 19.90
CA ASP A 95 3.83 -11.10 20.66
C ASP A 95 5.07 -10.20 20.69
N GLU A 96 6.28 -10.79 20.74
CA GLU A 96 7.54 -10.05 20.71
C GLU A 96 7.78 -9.44 19.33
N ILE A 97 7.56 -10.21 18.26
CA ILE A 97 7.67 -9.72 16.87
C ILE A 97 6.68 -8.57 16.64
N GLU A 98 5.44 -8.71 17.11
CA GLU A 98 4.43 -7.65 16.97
C GLU A 98 4.89 -6.35 17.62
N LYS A 99 5.46 -6.40 18.84
CA LYS A 99 6.02 -5.23 19.51
C LYS A 99 7.14 -4.57 18.69
N GLN A 100 8.06 -5.36 18.14
CA GLN A 100 9.15 -4.84 17.31
C GLN A 100 8.62 -4.18 16.03
N VAL A 101 7.65 -4.79 15.36
CA VAL A 101 6.99 -4.20 14.18
C VAL A 101 6.30 -2.89 14.53
N GLN A 102 5.55 -2.85 15.64
CA GLN A 102 4.90 -1.62 16.11
C GLN A 102 5.93 -0.50 16.36
N GLU A 103 7.05 -0.81 17.03
CA GLU A 103 8.12 0.17 17.25
C GLU A 103 8.72 0.72 15.96
N LEU A 104 8.93 -0.13 14.95
CA LEU A 104 9.43 0.30 13.64
C LEU A 104 8.42 1.20 12.92
N MET A 105 7.13 0.86 12.98
CA MET A 105 6.07 1.70 12.40
C MET A 105 5.99 3.09 13.07
N LEU A 106 6.15 3.15 14.40
CA LEU A 106 6.18 4.42 15.16
C LEU A 106 7.35 5.35 14.80
N ARG A 107 8.36 4.86 14.09
CA ARG A 107 9.52 5.65 13.63
C ARG A 107 9.34 6.19 12.21
N ARG A 108 8.29 5.78 11.50
CA ARG A 108 8.04 6.22 10.12
C ARG A 108 7.54 7.65 10.07
N LYS A 109 7.89 8.33 8.98
CA LYS A 109 7.44 9.70 8.71
C LYS A 109 6.01 9.70 8.18
N ILE A 110 5.24 10.70 8.60
CA ILE A 110 3.88 10.98 8.18
C ILE A 110 3.85 12.34 7.49
N ILE A 111 3.04 12.46 6.45
CA ILE A 111 2.68 13.72 5.81
C ILE A 111 1.20 13.98 6.10
N ALA A 112 0.92 15.08 6.78
CA ALA A 112 -0.43 15.53 7.13
C ALA A 112 -0.83 16.87 6.50
N ASP A 113 -0.04 17.36 5.52
CA ASP A 113 -0.37 18.56 4.76
C ASP A 113 -1.35 18.23 3.62
N LYS A 114 -2.65 18.40 3.91
CA LYS A 114 -3.74 18.15 2.95
C LYS A 114 -3.60 18.96 1.65
N ASN A 115 -3.04 20.18 1.71
CA ASN A 115 -2.91 21.03 0.53
C ASN A 115 -1.80 20.51 -0.39
N ALA A 116 -0.65 20.14 0.20
CA ALA A 116 0.45 19.54 -0.54
C ALA A 116 0.05 18.20 -1.16
N ILE A 117 -0.64 17.34 -0.40
CA ILE A 117 -1.18 16.06 -0.88
C ILE A 117 -2.17 16.30 -2.03
N SER A 118 -3.13 17.20 -1.86
CA SER A 118 -4.14 17.52 -2.90
C SER A 118 -3.49 18.02 -4.19
N LYS A 119 -2.49 18.91 -4.10
CA LYS A 119 -1.75 19.38 -5.27
C LYS A 119 -1.05 18.23 -5.99
N LEU A 120 -0.38 17.35 -5.25
CA LEU A 120 0.30 16.19 -5.81
C LEU A 120 -0.68 15.25 -6.53
N PHE A 121 -1.80 14.90 -5.89
CA PHE A 121 -2.79 14.00 -6.47
C PHE A 121 -3.46 14.57 -7.72
N LYS A 122 -3.69 15.89 -7.79
CA LYS A 122 -4.16 16.54 -9.02
C LYS A 122 -3.16 16.35 -10.17
N THR A 123 -1.87 16.50 -9.89
CA THR A 123 -0.81 16.29 -10.88
C THR A 123 -0.75 14.84 -11.36
N ILE A 124 -0.90 13.88 -10.45
CA ILE A 124 -0.93 12.46 -10.81
C ILE A 124 -2.20 12.12 -11.62
N SER A 125 -3.33 12.78 -11.33
CA SER A 125 -4.64 12.40 -11.88
C SER A 125 -4.76 12.49 -13.41
N VAL A 126 -3.84 13.23 -14.04
CA VAL A 126 -3.81 13.46 -15.48
C VAL A 126 -2.78 12.60 -16.21
N LEU A 127 -2.07 11.72 -15.49
CA LEU A 127 -1.06 10.84 -16.09
C LEU A 127 -1.70 9.67 -16.82
N ASP A 128 -1.09 9.34 -17.95
CA ASP A 128 -1.34 8.13 -18.71
C ASP A 128 -0.40 7.01 -18.21
N ALA A 129 -0.97 5.84 -17.90
CA ALA A 129 -0.25 4.69 -17.39
C ALA A 129 -0.41 3.48 -18.31
N GLU A 130 0.68 2.76 -18.50
CA GLU A 130 0.69 1.44 -19.13
C GLU A 130 0.27 0.37 -18.10
N LEU A 131 -0.64 -0.52 -18.48
CA LEU A 131 -1.02 -1.68 -17.66
C LEU A 131 -0.06 -2.85 -17.90
N ILE A 132 0.55 -3.32 -16.81
CA ILE A 132 1.48 -4.45 -16.78
C ILE A 132 0.91 -5.54 -15.88
N GLU A 133 1.04 -6.81 -16.27
CA GLU A 133 0.65 -7.93 -15.40
C GLU A 133 1.48 -7.94 -14.12
N HIS A 134 0.80 -8.19 -13.00
CA HIS A 134 1.42 -8.22 -11.68
C HIS A 134 2.57 -9.24 -11.60
N ASP A 135 2.40 -10.41 -12.23
CA ASP A 135 3.34 -11.54 -12.13
C ASP A 135 4.54 -11.43 -13.07
N LYS A 136 4.57 -10.40 -13.94
CA LYS A 136 5.61 -10.21 -14.96
C LYS A 136 6.70 -9.23 -14.55
N LEU A 137 6.60 -8.58 -13.38
CA LEU A 137 7.62 -7.67 -12.88
C LEU A 137 8.32 -8.26 -11.64
N PRO A 138 9.65 -8.08 -11.49
CA PRO A 138 10.28 -8.25 -10.19
C PRO A 138 9.54 -7.37 -9.18
N LYS A 139 9.43 -7.82 -7.92
CA LYS A 139 8.84 -7.02 -6.84
C LYS A 139 9.37 -5.59 -6.99
N PRO A 140 8.50 -4.57 -7.03
CA PRO A 140 8.89 -3.16 -7.19
C PRO A 140 9.91 -2.62 -6.17
N SER A 141 10.35 -3.44 -5.22
CA SER A 141 11.26 -3.11 -4.13
C SER A 141 12.71 -2.88 -4.55
N GLN A 142 13.19 -3.38 -5.69
CA GLN A 142 14.63 -3.29 -6.01
C GLN A 142 15.10 -1.93 -6.58
N GLU A 143 14.16 -1.08 -7.03
CA GLU A 143 14.50 0.22 -7.64
C GLU A 143 13.76 1.42 -7.03
N MET A 144 12.95 1.16 -6.00
CA MET A 144 12.17 2.18 -5.31
C MET A 144 13.04 3.26 -4.64
N VAL A 145 12.63 4.53 -4.74
CA VAL A 145 13.19 5.63 -3.93
C VAL A 145 12.37 5.81 -2.66
N PHE A 146 11.04 5.78 -2.79
CA PHE A 146 10.09 5.78 -1.69
C PHE A 146 8.75 5.23 -2.17
N SER A 147 7.95 4.74 -1.23
CA SER A 147 6.52 4.49 -1.43
C SER A 147 5.72 5.23 -0.38
N TYR A 148 4.46 5.47 -0.70
CA TYR A 148 3.52 6.12 0.22
C TYR A 148 2.33 5.24 0.46
N ASP A 149 2.09 4.88 1.72
CA ASP A 149 0.81 4.32 2.13
C ASP A 149 -0.17 5.49 2.32
N LEU A 150 -1.31 5.41 1.64
CA LEU A 150 -2.31 6.45 1.53
C LEU A 150 -3.43 6.18 2.53
N ILE A 151 -3.62 7.10 3.46
CA ILE A 151 -4.53 6.91 4.58
C ILE A 151 -5.63 7.95 4.54
N ASP A 152 -6.87 7.49 4.57
CA ASP A 152 -8.03 8.34 4.80
C ASP A 152 -8.22 8.51 6.31
N ASN A 153 -8.71 9.67 6.74
CA ASN A 153 -8.89 9.94 8.16
C ASN A 153 -10.27 10.56 8.41
N ALA A 154 -11.28 9.71 8.61
CA ALA A 154 -12.62 10.15 8.96
C ALA A 154 -12.64 10.56 10.44
N ASP A 155 -12.17 11.79 10.69
CA ASP A 155 -12.09 12.53 11.97
C ASP A 155 -11.49 11.76 13.16
N MET A 156 -10.60 10.82 12.85
CA MET A 156 -9.68 10.11 13.75
C MET A 156 -10.18 8.88 14.51
N GLY A 157 -11.25 8.25 14.01
CA GLY A 157 -11.40 6.78 14.09
C GLY A 157 -10.85 6.12 12.82
N ILE A 158 -9.56 6.31 12.54
CA ILE A 158 -8.90 6.19 11.23
C ILE A 158 -9.09 4.80 10.59
N SER A 159 -9.88 4.70 9.51
CA SER A 159 -10.02 3.44 8.77
C SER A 159 -9.10 3.38 7.54
N GLY A 160 -7.87 2.93 7.82
CA GLY A 160 -7.07 2.05 6.95
C GLY A 160 -7.25 0.56 7.30
N ASN A 161 -8.27 0.19 8.07
CA ASN A 161 -8.43 -1.14 8.68
C ASN A 161 -8.96 -2.24 7.76
N GLU A 162 -9.23 -1.95 6.49
CA GLU A 162 -9.43 -2.97 5.48
C GLU A 162 -8.17 -3.08 4.61
N TYR A 163 -7.02 -3.43 5.22
CA TYR A 163 -5.86 -3.91 4.45
C TYR A 163 -6.26 -5.06 3.51
N GLU A 164 -7.32 -5.80 3.87
CA GLU A 164 -7.95 -6.84 3.05
C GLU A 164 -8.78 -6.34 1.87
N LYS A 165 -9.19 -5.06 1.77
CA LYS A 165 -10.16 -4.61 0.74
C LYS A 165 -9.75 -3.43 -0.14
N TYR A 166 -8.62 -2.76 0.11
CA TYR A 166 -8.16 -1.67 -0.77
C TYR A 166 -6.63 -1.55 -0.78
N PHE A 167 -6.02 -1.72 -1.95
CA PHE A 167 -4.63 -1.35 -2.20
C PHE A 167 -4.51 0.17 -2.26
N ARG A 168 -3.79 0.74 -1.29
CA ARG A 168 -3.71 2.18 -1.03
C ARG A 168 -2.27 2.68 -1.00
N TYR A 169 -1.42 2.22 -1.90
CA TYR A 169 -0.06 2.77 -1.96
C TYR A 169 0.40 2.95 -3.40
N PHE A 170 1.36 3.83 -3.59
CA PHE A 170 2.09 3.91 -4.85
C PHE A 170 3.57 3.97 -4.57
N ILE A 171 4.34 3.60 -5.58
CA ILE A 171 5.79 3.52 -5.54
C ILE A 171 6.32 4.53 -6.52
N VAL A 172 7.35 5.26 -6.10
CA VAL A 172 8.15 6.08 -7.00
C VAL A 172 9.51 5.42 -7.18
N ASP A 173 9.75 5.04 -8.42
CA ASP A 173 10.97 4.37 -8.88
C ASP A 173 12.08 5.39 -9.19
N ARG A 174 13.34 4.97 -9.05
CA ARG A 174 14.54 5.76 -9.40
C ARG A 174 14.55 6.21 -10.86
N ASN A 175 13.90 5.44 -11.74
CA ASN A 175 13.77 5.78 -13.16
C ASN A 175 12.61 6.74 -13.45
N LYS A 176 12.06 7.41 -12.43
CA LYS A 176 10.95 8.38 -12.55
C LYS A 176 9.70 7.74 -13.14
N TYR A 177 9.38 6.54 -12.65
CA TYR A 177 8.08 5.95 -12.83
C TYR A 177 7.27 6.06 -11.54
N LEU A 178 5.99 6.33 -11.73
CA LEU A 178 4.98 6.10 -10.73
C LEU A 178 4.35 4.74 -11.00
N ILE A 179 4.40 3.85 -10.01
CA ILE A 179 3.84 2.50 -10.09
C ILE A 179 2.71 2.41 -9.08
N ILE A 180 1.53 2.03 -9.56
CA ILE A 180 0.31 1.93 -8.75
C ILE A 180 -0.32 0.57 -8.98
N PRO A 181 -0.72 -0.15 -7.92
CA PRO A 181 -1.56 -1.34 -8.08
C PRO A 181 -2.92 -0.94 -8.62
N ILE A 182 -3.36 -1.60 -9.69
CA ILE A 182 -4.64 -1.35 -10.35
C ILE A 182 -5.43 -2.63 -10.39
N MET A 183 -6.69 -2.51 -10.02
CA MET A 183 -7.58 -3.65 -9.94
C MET A 183 -8.49 -3.69 -11.16
N SER A 184 -8.68 -4.88 -11.71
CA SER A 184 -9.76 -5.14 -12.67
C SER A 184 -11.13 -4.79 -12.11
N GLU A 185 -12.04 -4.35 -12.99
CA GLU A 185 -13.41 -4.00 -12.64
C GLU A 185 -14.18 -5.14 -12.00
N ASP A 186 -14.00 -6.36 -12.53
CA ASP A 186 -14.66 -7.57 -12.04
C ASP A 186 -14.14 -8.01 -10.67
N LYS A 187 -13.14 -7.29 -10.17
CA LYS A 187 -12.50 -7.62 -8.94
C LYS A 187 -12.05 -9.08 -9.00
N LYS A 188 -11.19 -9.46 -9.95
CA LYS A 188 -10.53 -10.80 -9.94
C LYS A 188 -9.02 -10.77 -10.13
N LYS A 189 -8.50 -9.74 -10.79
CA LYS A 189 -7.09 -9.60 -11.16
C LYS A 189 -6.50 -8.25 -10.76
N MET A 190 -5.22 -8.27 -10.41
CA MET A 190 -4.40 -7.10 -10.14
C MET A 190 -3.38 -6.90 -11.27
N PHE A 191 -3.14 -5.64 -11.59
CA PHE A 191 -2.15 -5.15 -12.54
C PHE A 191 -1.29 -4.07 -11.87
N TRP A 192 -0.15 -3.77 -12.48
CA TRP A 192 0.61 -2.56 -12.21
C TRP A 192 0.31 -1.52 -13.28
N GLY A 193 -0.20 -0.36 -12.87
CA GLY A 193 -0.19 0.83 -13.70
C GLY A 193 1.16 1.50 -13.57
N ARG A 194 1.89 1.66 -14.67
CA ARG A 194 3.18 2.34 -14.72
C ARG A 194 3.06 3.61 -15.54
N ALA A 195 3.25 4.77 -14.91
CA ALA A 195 3.25 6.06 -15.57
C ALA A 195 4.64 6.70 -15.51
N ASN A 196 5.09 7.28 -16.62
CA ASN A 196 6.25 8.18 -16.61
C ASN A 196 5.89 9.46 -15.87
N ILE A 197 6.77 9.94 -15.00
CA ILE A 197 6.63 11.26 -14.36
C ILE A 197 7.78 12.18 -14.78
N SER A 198 7.48 13.48 -14.93
CA SER A 198 8.51 14.46 -15.24
C SER A 198 9.45 14.68 -14.05
N GLU A 199 10.60 15.30 -14.31
CA GLU A 199 11.57 15.70 -13.28
C GLU A 199 10.92 16.58 -12.21
N ASP A 200 10.07 17.52 -12.61
CA ASP A 200 9.38 18.42 -11.69
C ASP A 200 8.44 17.68 -10.75
N VAL A 201 7.70 16.68 -11.26
CA VAL A 201 6.80 15.85 -10.45
C VAL A 201 7.61 14.96 -9.50
N PHE A 202 8.70 14.38 -9.98
CA PHE A 202 9.62 13.60 -9.15
C PHE A 202 10.22 14.42 -8.00
N ASN A 203 10.62 15.68 -8.28
CA ASN A 203 11.13 16.59 -7.26
C ASN A 203 10.06 17.04 -6.27
N GLN A 204 8.79 17.17 -6.68
CA GLN A 204 7.68 17.40 -5.75
C GLN A 204 7.53 16.23 -4.76
N PHE A 205 7.62 14.99 -5.22
CA PHE A 205 7.60 13.85 -4.31
C PHE A 205 8.80 13.85 -3.34
N LYS A 206 10.00 14.19 -3.79
CA LYS A 206 11.18 14.30 -2.91
C LYS A 206 11.00 15.37 -1.83
N GLN A 207 10.51 16.55 -2.23
CA GLN A 207 10.23 17.64 -1.29
C GLN A 207 9.18 17.22 -0.25
N LEU A 208 8.14 16.53 -0.70
CA LEU A 208 7.10 16.03 0.19
C LEU A 208 7.66 15.01 1.19
N ASN A 209 8.54 14.10 0.75
CA ASN A 209 9.23 13.18 1.65
C ASN A 209 10.07 13.93 2.71
N GLN A 210 10.79 14.96 2.30
CA GLN A 210 11.59 15.79 3.22
C GLN A 210 10.74 16.55 4.24
N SER A 211 9.50 16.91 3.88
CA SER A 211 8.55 17.57 4.78
C SER A 211 7.87 16.64 5.78
N GLY A 212 7.99 15.32 5.61
CA GLY A 212 7.39 14.33 6.50
C GLY A 212 7.97 14.42 7.91
N MET A 213 7.10 14.26 8.91
CA MET A 213 7.44 14.34 10.33
C MET A 213 7.18 13.02 11.06
N ILE A 214 7.88 12.79 12.17
CA ILE A 214 7.55 11.65 13.05
C ILE A 214 6.54 12.14 14.08
N ASP A 215 5.31 11.63 14.01
CA ASP A 215 4.25 11.89 14.99
C ASP A 215 3.80 10.55 15.60
N LYS A 216 4.37 10.23 16.76
CA LYS A 216 4.14 8.95 17.45
C LYS A 216 2.72 8.84 17.99
N GLU A 217 2.11 9.93 18.40
CA GLU A 217 0.74 9.91 18.94
C GLU A 217 -0.25 9.64 17.81
N LEU A 218 -0.09 10.34 16.69
CA LEU A 218 -0.89 10.07 15.50
C LEU A 218 -0.67 8.65 14.98
N MET A 219 0.57 8.17 14.92
CA MET A 219 0.85 6.79 14.48
C MET A 219 0.26 5.75 15.45
N ARG A 220 0.29 5.96 16.78
CA ARG A 220 -0.39 5.09 17.74
C ARG A 220 -1.89 5.03 17.49
N LYS A 221 -2.54 6.19 17.24
CA LYS A 221 -3.95 6.25 16.85
C LYS A 221 -4.23 5.51 15.54
N MET A 222 -3.35 5.63 14.55
CA MET A 222 -3.47 4.92 13.26
C MET A 222 -3.33 3.41 13.40
N LEU A 223 -2.47 2.95 14.31
CA LEU A 223 -2.18 1.52 14.55
C LEU A 223 -3.09 0.88 15.60
N ASN A 224 -4.00 1.65 16.23
CA ASN A 224 -4.84 1.20 17.36
C ASN A 224 -4.01 0.63 18.53
N ILE A 225 -2.88 1.28 18.84
CA ILE A 225 -2.03 0.92 19.99
C ILE A 225 -2.47 1.76 21.19
N GLU A 226 -2.87 1.09 22.28
CA GLU A 226 -3.24 1.71 23.56
C GLU A 226 -2.07 2.45 24.25
#